data_AF-A0A7V9KBI9-F1
#
_entry.id   AF-A0A7V9KBI9-F1
#
_cell.length_a   1.000
_cell.length_b   1.000
_cell.length_c   1.000
_cell.angle_alpha   90.00
_cell.angle_beta   90.00
_cell.angle_gamma   90.00
#
_symmetry.space_group_name_H-M   'P 1'
#
loop_
_entity.id
_entity.type
_entity.pdbx_description
1 polymer ?
#
loop_
_entity_poly.entity_id
_entity_poly.type
_entity_poly.pdbx_seq_one_letter_code
_entity_poly.pdbx_strand_id
1 'polypeptide(L)'
;MAAPAFVAQLNDQIANEYAAHQQYVACAVYYDAQTLPQLAGFFYRQALEERDHAMMMVQYLIDAEEQALVPGIAAPQTGFSDAVEPIGLALAQEKRVTEQISALAARARQEGDYASEQFMQWFIKEQIEEVATMTDLLRVAERLRDDVMDLEDWVVREHGEGERDGTDDVDEVDPGRGGVGSSPTASGCSRAMKFSISIGSCSERWTTRSRSDMVAISST
;
A
#
# COMPACT_ATOMS: atom_id res chain seq x y z
N MET A 1 -5.65 14.94 -23.28
CA MET A 1 -4.85 13.88 -23.90
C MET A 1 -3.57 13.80 -23.13
N ALA A 2 -3.22 12.59 -22.68
CA ALA A 2 -1.99 12.40 -21.93
C ALA A 2 -0.80 12.57 -22.89
N ALA A 3 0.34 13.02 -22.38
CA ALA A 3 1.50 13.22 -23.22
C ALA A 3 2.07 11.87 -23.71
N PRO A 4 2.41 11.70 -25.01
CA PRO A 4 2.79 10.39 -25.56
C PRO A 4 3.98 9.72 -24.85
N ALA A 5 4.94 10.52 -24.38
CA ALA A 5 6.09 9.99 -23.65
C ALA A 5 5.73 9.57 -22.22
N PHE A 6 4.80 10.28 -21.56
CA PHE A 6 4.21 9.82 -20.31
C PHE A 6 3.46 8.50 -20.49
N VAL A 7 2.62 8.37 -21.53
CA VAL A 7 1.88 7.14 -21.83
C VAL A 7 2.80 5.93 -22.03
N ALA A 8 3.90 6.12 -22.76
CA ALA A 8 4.91 5.07 -22.95
C ALA A 8 5.53 4.64 -21.62
N GLN A 9 5.94 5.60 -20.78
CA GLN A 9 6.54 5.31 -19.48
C GLN A 9 5.53 4.70 -18.50
N LEU A 10 4.26 5.08 -18.55
CA LEU A 10 3.24 4.52 -17.68
C LEU A 10 2.93 3.07 -18.05
N ASN A 11 3.01 2.71 -19.34
CA ASN A 11 2.95 1.32 -19.78
C ASN A 11 4.16 0.49 -19.29
N ASP A 12 5.36 1.07 -19.29
CA ASP A 12 6.53 0.42 -18.67
C ASP A 12 6.33 0.26 -17.16
N GLN A 13 5.69 1.24 -16.50
CA GLN A 13 5.40 1.16 -15.07
C GLN A 13 4.38 0.08 -14.72
N ILE A 14 3.34 -0.12 -15.54
CA ILE A 14 2.41 -1.24 -15.38
C ILE A 14 3.18 -2.58 -15.35
N ALA A 15 4.19 -2.74 -16.20
CA ALA A 15 5.05 -3.92 -16.19
C ALA A 15 5.86 -4.05 -14.88
N ASN A 16 6.38 -2.93 -14.38
CA ASN A 16 7.14 -2.88 -13.13
C ASN A 16 6.28 -3.25 -11.92
N GLU A 17 5.04 -2.74 -11.83
CA GLU A 17 4.12 -3.09 -10.73
C GLU A 17 3.69 -4.56 -10.77
N TYR A 18 3.46 -5.12 -11.97
CA TYR A 18 3.21 -6.57 -12.08
C TYR A 18 4.45 -7.41 -11.71
N ALA A 19 5.65 -6.93 -12.03
CA ALA A 19 6.89 -7.59 -11.61
C ALA A 19 7.07 -7.49 -10.08
N ALA A 20 6.73 -6.35 -9.48
CA ALA A 20 6.74 -6.12 -8.04
C ALA A 20 5.75 -7.05 -7.32
N HIS A 21 4.50 -7.12 -7.80
CA HIS A 21 3.50 -8.10 -7.37
C HIS A 21 4.06 -9.52 -7.37
N GLN A 22 4.61 -9.96 -8.49
CA GLN A 22 5.13 -11.33 -8.64
C GLN A 22 6.32 -11.59 -7.72
N GLN A 23 7.16 -10.59 -7.48
CA GLN A 23 8.27 -10.69 -6.53
C GLN A 23 7.78 -10.78 -5.08
N TYR A 24 6.75 -10.02 -4.70
CA TYR A 24 6.10 -10.15 -3.39
C TYR A 24 5.49 -11.54 -3.19
N VAL A 25 4.83 -12.11 -4.21
CA VAL A 25 4.35 -13.51 -4.16
C VAL A 25 5.50 -14.47 -3.93
N ALA A 26 6.64 -14.31 -4.62
CA ALA A 26 7.79 -15.19 -4.44
C ALA A 26 8.38 -15.10 -3.02
N CYS A 27 8.47 -13.90 -2.45
CA CYS A 27 8.89 -13.69 -1.06
C CYS A 27 7.90 -14.32 -0.07
N ALA A 28 6.60 -14.15 -0.28
CA ALA A 28 5.56 -14.73 0.57
C ALA A 28 5.65 -16.27 0.60
N VAL A 29 5.78 -16.89 -0.58
CA VAL A 29 5.94 -18.36 -0.72
C VAL A 29 7.22 -18.85 -0.02
N TYR A 30 8.30 -18.09 -0.07
CA TYR A 30 9.53 -18.42 0.65
C TYR A 30 9.34 -18.44 2.18
N TYR A 31 8.60 -17.48 2.75
CA TYR A 31 8.28 -17.47 4.17
C TYR A 31 7.33 -18.60 4.56
N ASP A 32 6.32 -18.88 3.73
CA ASP A 32 5.36 -19.95 3.95
C ASP A 32 6.05 -21.33 3.99
N ALA A 33 6.99 -21.57 3.06
CA ALA A 33 7.81 -22.78 3.04
C ALA A 33 8.69 -22.96 4.29
N GLN A 34 8.96 -21.89 5.03
CA GLN A 34 9.72 -21.91 6.29
C GLN A 34 8.83 -21.88 7.53
N THR A 35 7.50 -21.95 7.37
CA THR A 35 6.55 -21.85 8.50
C THR A 35 6.65 -20.50 9.22
N LEU A 36 6.78 -19.41 8.45
CA LEU A 36 6.75 -18.02 8.92
C LEU A 36 5.46 -17.33 8.45
N PRO A 37 4.30 -17.70 9.03
CA PRO A 37 2.98 -17.34 8.50
C PRO A 37 2.69 -15.84 8.54
N GLN A 38 3.26 -15.08 9.48
CA GLN A 38 2.98 -13.65 9.63
C GLN A 38 3.70 -12.85 8.56
N LEU A 39 4.98 -13.15 8.31
CA LEU A 39 5.73 -12.61 7.18
C LEU A 39 5.10 -13.05 5.85
N ALA A 40 4.73 -14.33 5.70
CA ALA A 40 4.06 -14.80 4.49
C ALA A 40 2.76 -14.02 4.22
N GLY A 41 1.90 -13.90 5.24
CA GLY A 41 0.65 -13.14 5.17
C GLY A 41 0.87 -11.67 4.82
N PHE A 42 1.87 -11.02 5.44
CA PHE A 42 2.25 -9.64 5.12
C PHE A 42 2.65 -9.49 3.64
N PHE A 43 3.55 -10.34 3.14
CA PHE A 43 4.00 -10.26 1.74
C PHE A 43 2.91 -10.64 0.73
N TYR A 44 1.98 -11.55 1.06
CA TYR A 44 0.82 -11.81 0.20
C TYR A 44 -0.10 -10.59 0.09
N ARG A 45 -0.27 -9.82 1.17
CA ARG A 45 -1.06 -8.57 1.13
C ARG A 45 -0.38 -7.51 0.25
N GLN A 46 0.92 -7.29 0.45
CA GLN A 46 1.68 -6.35 -0.41
C GLN A 46 1.62 -6.76 -1.88
N ALA A 47 1.67 -8.06 -2.19
CA ALA A 47 1.48 -8.50 -3.57
C ALA A 47 0.13 -8.02 -4.14
N LEU A 48 -0.96 -8.16 -3.39
CA LEU A 48 -2.28 -7.74 -3.87
C LEU A 48 -2.35 -6.22 -4.08
N GLU A 49 -1.72 -5.43 -3.20
CA GLU A 49 -1.64 -3.97 -3.34
C GLU A 49 -0.93 -3.57 -4.63
N GLU A 50 0.21 -4.20 -4.95
CA GLU A 50 0.98 -3.88 -6.17
C GLU A 50 0.26 -4.27 -7.46
N ARG A 51 -0.51 -5.37 -7.42
CA ARG A 51 -1.41 -5.70 -8.52
C ARG A 51 -2.44 -4.59 -8.72
N ASP A 52 -3.00 -4.07 -7.63
CA ASP A 52 -4.00 -3.02 -7.69
C ASP A 52 -3.40 -1.69 -8.17
N HIS A 53 -2.15 -1.38 -7.82
CA HIS A 53 -1.39 -0.26 -8.39
C HIS A 53 -1.29 -0.36 -9.92
N ALA A 54 -0.89 -1.53 -10.44
CA ALA A 54 -0.86 -1.78 -11.88
C ALA A 54 -2.23 -1.55 -12.54
N MET A 55 -3.29 -2.05 -11.90
CA MET A 55 -4.67 -1.91 -12.40
C MET A 55 -5.17 -0.46 -12.38
N MET A 56 -4.77 0.34 -11.40
CA MET A 56 -5.08 1.77 -11.36
C MET A 56 -4.45 2.52 -12.54
N MET A 57 -3.20 2.18 -12.89
CA MET A 57 -2.52 2.77 -14.05
C MET A 57 -3.17 2.34 -15.38
N VAL A 58 -3.55 1.06 -15.50
CA VAL A 58 -4.32 0.56 -16.65
C VAL A 58 -5.62 1.34 -16.80
N GLN A 59 -6.39 1.50 -15.72
CA GLN A 59 -7.67 2.22 -15.76
C GLN A 59 -7.46 3.69 -16.12
N TYR A 60 -6.43 4.34 -15.58
CA TYR A 60 -6.10 5.72 -15.92
C TYR A 60 -5.84 5.90 -17.43
N LEU A 61 -5.06 5.01 -18.06
CA LEU A 61 -4.81 5.09 -19.51
C LEU A 61 -6.10 4.92 -20.31
N ILE A 62 -6.99 4.00 -19.92
CA ILE A 62 -8.30 3.80 -20.57
C ILE A 62 -9.16 5.07 -20.44
N ASP A 63 -9.23 5.66 -19.24
CA ASP A 63 -10.02 6.86 -18.98
C ASP A 63 -9.46 8.10 -19.71
N ALA A 64 -8.16 8.11 -20.00
CA ALA A 64 -7.49 9.14 -20.80
C ALA A 64 -7.62 8.92 -22.32
N GLU A 65 -8.35 7.88 -22.75
CA GLU A 65 -8.48 7.44 -24.15
C GLU A 65 -7.14 7.02 -24.79
N GLU A 66 -6.22 6.51 -23.98
CA GLU A 66 -4.88 6.04 -24.39
C GLU A 66 -4.82 4.51 -24.42
N GLN A 67 -3.81 3.96 -25.11
CA GLN A 67 -3.61 2.51 -25.17
C GLN A 67 -2.90 1.99 -23.91
N ALA A 68 -3.59 1.13 -23.15
CA ALA A 68 -3.00 0.34 -22.08
C ALA A 68 -2.47 -1.01 -22.61
N LEU A 69 -1.28 -1.39 -22.18
CA LEU A 69 -0.61 -2.66 -22.52
C LEU A 69 -0.41 -3.48 -21.25
N VAL A 70 -0.47 -4.82 -21.40
CA VAL A 70 -0.16 -5.77 -20.33
C VAL A 70 0.98 -6.67 -20.84
N PRO A 71 2.24 -6.29 -20.60
CA PRO A 71 3.39 -7.06 -21.08
C PRO A 71 3.67 -8.28 -20.19
N GLY A 72 4.47 -9.21 -20.73
CA GLY A 72 5.05 -10.28 -19.92
C GLY A 72 6.10 -9.73 -18.95
N ILE A 73 6.26 -10.40 -17.81
CA ILE A 73 7.22 -10.03 -16.76
C ILE A 73 8.34 -11.06 -16.64
N ALA A 74 9.49 -10.64 -16.11
CA ALA A 74 10.58 -11.55 -15.79
C ALA A 74 10.22 -12.45 -14.60
N ALA A 75 10.89 -13.60 -14.50
CA ALA A 75 10.74 -14.48 -13.34
C ALA A 75 11.30 -13.79 -12.08
N PRO A 76 10.61 -13.88 -10.93
CA PRO A 76 11.09 -13.30 -9.68
C PRO A 76 12.26 -14.12 -9.10
N GLN A 77 13.02 -13.51 -8.18
CA GLN A 77 13.94 -14.24 -7.32
C GLN A 77 13.15 -15.07 -6.30
N THR A 78 13.47 -16.37 -6.20
CA THR A 78 12.77 -17.33 -5.32
C THR A 78 13.67 -17.96 -4.25
N GLY A 79 15.00 -17.85 -4.39
CA GLY A 79 15.97 -18.38 -3.44
C GLY A 79 16.59 -17.26 -2.60
N PHE A 80 16.71 -17.50 -1.31
CA PHE A 80 17.24 -16.55 -0.33
C PHE A 80 18.07 -17.30 0.72
N SER A 81 19.02 -16.60 1.32
CA SER A 81 20.00 -17.12 2.27
C SER A 81 19.48 -17.16 3.70
N ASP A 82 18.59 -16.23 4.07
CA ASP A 82 17.93 -16.17 5.39
C ASP A 82 16.57 -15.47 5.31
N ALA A 83 15.92 -15.28 6.47
CA ALA A 83 14.62 -14.62 6.58
C ALA A 83 14.68 -13.09 6.41
N VAL A 84 15.88 -12.48 6.38
CA VAL A 84 16.06 -11.03 6.25
C VAL A 84 16.21 -10.62 4.79
N GLU A 85 16.86 -11.45 3.97
CA GLU A 85 17.14 -11.15 2.56
C GLU A 85 15.90 -10.77 1.73
N PRO A 86 14.75 -11.45 1.82
CA PRO A 86 13.57 -11.06 1.04
C PRO A 86 13.03 -9.67 1.42
N ILE A 87 13.19 -9.26 2.69
CA ILE A 87 12.81 -7.91 3.16
C ILE A 87 13.76 -6.86 2.58
N GLY A 88 15.06 -7.16 2.55
CA GLY A 88 16.06 -6.30 1.92
C GLY A 88 15.81 -6.13 0.43
N LEU A 89 15.43 -7.21 -0.26
CA LEU A 89 15.02 -7.18 -1.67
C LEU A 89 13.77 -6.31 -1.89
N ALA A 90 12.74 -6.49 -1.06
CA ALA A 90 11.51 -5.69 -1.14
C ALA A 90 11.78 -4.19 -0.92
N LEU A 91 12.56 -3.82 0.10
CA LEU A 91 12.94 -2.42 0.30
C LEU A 91 13.72 -1.83 -0.90
N ALA A 92 14.59 -2.61 -1.52
CA ALA A 92 15.31 -2.18 -2.71
C ALA A 92 14.39 -2.02 -3.93
N GLN A 93 13.36 -2.85 -4.05
CA GLN A 93 12.30 -2.72 -5.03
C GLN A 93 11.51 -1.43 -4.80
N GLU A 94 11.01 -1.18 -3.58
CA GLU A 94 10.22 0.02 -3.27
C GLU A 94 10.95 1.32 -3.58
N LYS A 95 12.25 1.37 -3.27
CA LYS A 95 13.08 2.54 -3.62
C LYS A 95 13.17 2.76 -5.12
N ARG A 96 13.28 1.69 -5.90
CA ARG A 96 13.31 1.77 -7.36
C ARG A 96 11.97 2.24 -7.92
N VAL A 97 10.86 1.70 -7.41
CA VAL A 97 9.51 2.13 -7.79
C VAL A 97 9.30 3.61 -7.44
N THR A 98 9.73 4.04 -6.26
CA THR A 98 9.70 5.47 -5.86
C THR A 98 10.41 6.39 -6.86
N GLU A 99 11.59 5.99 -7.35
CA GLU A 99 12.32 6.75 -8.37
C GLU A 99 11.57 6.79 -9.70
N GLN A 100 10.98 5.67 -10.13
CA GLN A 100 10.18 5.57 -11.35
C GLN A 100 8.91 6.43 -11.30
N ILE A 101 8.17 6.38 -10.19
CA ILE A 101 6.97 7.20 -9.93
C ILE A 101 7.33 8.70 -9.95
N SER A 102 8.45 9.07 -9.33
CA SER A 102 8.93 10.46 -9.33
C SER A 102 9.30 10.93 -10.75
N ALA A 103 9.92 10.05 -11.55
CA ALA A 103 10.26 10.34 -12.93
C ALA A 103 9.00 10.53 -13.81
N LEU A 104 7.95 9.71 -13.63
CA LEU A 104 6.67 9.86 -14.30
C LEU A 104 6.01 11.21 -14.00
N ALA A 105 5.94 11.60 -12.71
CA ALA A 105 5.39 12.88 -12.33
C ALA A 105 6.18 14.06 -12.92
N ALA A 106 7.52 13.96 -12.90
CA ALA A 106 8.39 14.96 -13.53
C ALA A 106 8.17 15.01 -15.05
N ARG A 107 7.94 13.87 -15.72
CA ARG A 107 7.68 13.80 -17.15
C ARG A 107 6.37 14.52 -17.50
N ALA A 108 5.30 14.19 -16.80
CA ALA A 108 4.00 14.84 -16.98
C ALA A 108 4.11 16.37 -16.82
N ARG A 109 4.80 16.83 -15.76
CA ARG A 109 5.05 18.26 -15.53
C ARG A 109 5.82 18.93 -16.66
N GLN A 110 6.88 18.30 -17.16
CA GLN A 110 7.71 18.84 -18.25
C GLN A 110 6.93 19.02 -19.55
N GLU A 111 5.93 18.18 -19.78
CA GLU A 111 5.08 18.22 -20.97
C GLU A 111 3.84 19.11 -20.79
N GLY A 112 3.65 19.71 -19.61
CA GLY A 112 2.46 20.48 -19.28
C GLY A 112 1.19 19.62 -19.13
N ASP A 113 1.37 18.32 -18.90
CA ASP A 113 0.29 17.35 -18.68
C ASP A 113 -0.11 17.31 -17.20
N TYR A 114 -0.84 18.34 -16.78
CA TYR A 114 -1.23 18.50 -15.37
C TYR A 114 -2.23 17.44 -14.90
N ALA A 115 -2.97 16.79 -15.80
CA ALA A 115 -3.89 15.72 -15.44
C ALA A 115 -3.13 14.45 -15.06
N SER A 116 -2.16 14.04 -15.87
CA SER A 116 -1.24 12.93 -15.56
C SER A 116 -0.39 13.25 -14.32
N GLU A 117 0.09 14.49 -14.20
CA GLU A 117 0.84 14.90 -13.01
C GLU A 117 0.01 14.77 -11.73
N GLN A 118 -1.26 15.19 -11.77
CA GLN A 118 -2.20 15.08 -10.66
C GLN A 118 -2.51 13.61 -10.31
N PHE A 119 -2.63 12.74 -11.32
CA PHE A 119 -2.80 11.30 -11.14
C PHE A 119 -1.62 10.69 -10.36
N MET A 120 -0.38 11.06 -10.72
CA MET A 120 0.83 10.54 -10.05
C MET A 120 0.97 10.96 -8.57
N GLN A 121 0.25 12.00 -8.10
CA GLN A 121 0.39 12.47 -6.72
C GLN A 121 -0.04 11.44 -5.67
N TRP A 122 -1.00 10.58 -6.00
CA TRP A 122 -1.41 9.50 -5.10
C TRP A 122 -0.26 8.51 -4.89
N PHE A 123 0.37 8.04 -5.98
CA PHE A 123 1.50 7.11 -5.92
C PHE A 123 2.72 7.71 -5.21
N ILE A 124 3.02 9.00 -5.40
CA ILE A 124 4.12 9.65 -4.67
C ILE A 124 3.89 9.55 -3.15
N LYS A 125 2.65 9.76 -2.70
CA LYS A 125 2.33 9.63 -1.28
C LYS A 125 2.43 8.18 -0.82
N GLU A 126 1.91 7.25 -1.62
CA GLU A 126 1.91 5.82 -1.31
C GLU A 126 3.33 5.28 -1.12
N GLN A 127 4.23 5.55 -2.07
CA GLN A 127 5.62 5.06 -1.98
C GLN A 127 6.37 5.57 -0.74
N ILE A 128 5.99 6.74 -0.18
CA ILE A 128 6.57 7.21 1.09
C ILE A 128 6.18 6.26 2.24
N GLU A 129 4.92 5.82 2.26
CA GLU A 129 4.40 4.91 3.28
C GLU A 129 4.95 3.48 3.09
N GLU A 130 5.06 3.00 1.85
CA GLU A 130 5.63 1.68 1.53
C GLU A 130 7.13 1.60 1.86
N VAL A 131 7.92 2.59 1.45
CA VAL A 131 9.36 2.64 1.78
C VAL A 131 9.56 2.73 3.29
N ALA A 132 8.75 3.50 4.00
CA ALA A 132 8.83 3.60 5.46
C ALA A 132 8.52 2.24 6.12
N THR A 133 7.46 1.58 5.68
CA THR A 133 7.04 0.26 6.17
C THR A 133 8.13 -0.78 5.97
N MET A 134 8.66 -0.91 4.75
CA MET A 134 9.74 -1.87 4.45
C MET A 134 11.05 -1.53 5.16
N THR A 135 11.33 -0.24 5.38
CA THR A 135 12.51 0.20 6.13
C THR A 135 12.42 -0.23 7.60
N ASP A 136 11.26 -0.05 8.23
CA ASP A 136 11.07 -0.41 9.63
C ASP A 136 11.08 -1.93 9.82
N LEU A 137 10.42 -2.67 8.93
CA LEU A 137 10.46 -4.13 8.93
C LEU A 137 11.91 -4.65 8.78
N LEU A 138 12.69 -4.10 7.84
CA LEU A 138 14.09 -4.51 7.66
C LEU A 138 14.93 -4.24 8.91
N ARG A 139 14.81 -3.06 9.52
CA ARG A 139 15.56 -2.71 10.74
C ARG A 139 15.28 -3.65 11.90
N VAL A 140 14.04 -4.10 12.03
CA VAL A 140 13.65 -5.05 13.08
C VAL A 140 14.15 -6.44 12.75
N ALA A 141 13.99 -6.89 11.51
CA ALA A 141 14.50 -8.18 11.04
C ALA A 141 16.03 -8.30 11.18
N GLU A 142 16.78 -7.24 10.91
CA GLU A 142 18.22 -7.21 11.13
C GLU A 142 18.59 -7.33 12.61
N ARG A 143 17.79 -6.77 13.52
CA ARG A 143 18.00 -6.85 14.97
C ARG A 143 17.64 -8.23 15.54
N LEU A 144 16.64 -8.88 14.94
CA LEU A 144 16.10 -10.18 15.35
C LEU A 144 16.52 -11.31 14.40
N ARG A 145 17.67 -11.16 13.73
CA ARG A 145 18.13 -12.11 12.69
C ARG A 145 18.18 -13.55 13.19
N ASP A 146 18.61 -13.74 14.43
CA ASP A 146 18.75 -15.05 15.07
C ASP A 146 17.49 -15.48 15.86
N ASP A 147 16.49 -14.59 15.98
CA ASP A 147 15.27 -14.75 16.78
C ASP A 147 14.02 -14.51 15.92
N VAL A 148 13.87 -15.28 14.84
CA VAL A 148 12.83 -15.06 13.80
C VAL A 148 11.40 -15.16 14.36
N MET A 149 11.17 -15.88 15.46
CA MET A 149 9.86 -15.92 16.12
C MET A 149 9.48 -14.57 16.74
N ASP A 150 10.44 -13.84 17.32
CA ASP A 150 10.20 -12.49 17.85
C ASP A 150 9.90 -11.50 16.71
N LEU A 151 10.43 -11.76 15.51
CA LEU A 151 10.11 -10.99 14.31
C LEU A 151 8.65 -11.22 13.89
N GLU A 152 8.17 -12.48 13.89
CA GLU A 152 6.76 -12.80 13.63
C GLU A 152 5.83 -12.12 14.64
N ASP A 153 6.17 -12.14 15.94
CA ASP A 153 5.41 -11.44 16.99
C ASP A 153 5.37 -9.92 16.78
N TRP A 154 6.48 -9.34 16.29
CA TRP A 154 6.51 -7.93 15.92
C TRP A 154 5.58 -7.64 14.73
N VAL A 155 5.58 -8.50 13.70
CA VAL A 155 4.69 -8.36 12.53
C VAL A 155 3.23 -8.42 12.97
N VAL A 156 2.84 -9.33 13.85
CA VAL A 156 1.47 -9.39 14.40
C VAL A 156 1.08 -8.09 15.09
N ARG A 157 1.95 -7.56 15.96
CA ARG A 157 1.62 -6.35 16.74
C ARG A 157 1.48 -5.11 15.87
N GLU A 158 2.36 -4.94 14.87
CA GLU A 158 2.41 -3.71 14.07
C GLU A 158 1.59 -3.79 12.78
N HIS A 159 1.43 -4.99 12.21
CA HIS A 159 0.83 -5.25 10.90
C HIS A 159 -0.23 -6.36 10.90
N GLY A 160 -0.52 -6.96 12.05
CA GLY A 160 -1.61 -7.91 12.19
C GLY A 160 -2.95 -7.22 11.94
N GLU A 161 -3.86 -7.94 11.29
CA GLU A 161 -5.25 -7.52 11.26
C GLU A 161 -5.77 -7.66 12.68
N GLY A 162 -6.05 -6.53 13.34
CA GLY A 162 -6.59 -6.55 14.67
C GLY A 162 -7.89 -7.35 14.67
N GLU A 163 -7.87 -8.54 15.26
CA GLU A 163 -9.04 -9.13 15.88
C GLU A 163 -9.35 -8.23 17.09
N ARG A 164 -9.93 -7.05 16.81
CA ARG A 164 -10.70 -6.33 17.82
C ARG A 164 -11.97 -7.14 18.00
N ASP A 165 -11.84 -8.24 18.73
CA ASP A 165 -12.97 -8.97 19.29
C ASP A 165 -13.81 -7.96 20.06
N GLY A 166 -14.98 -7.65 19.51
CA GLY A 166 -15.92 -6.68 20.06
C GLY A 166 -16.68 -7.28 21.23
N THR A 167 -15.98 -7.64 22.31
CA THR A 167 -16.59 -8.17 23.53
C THR A 167 -16.03 -7.50 24.78
N ASP A 168 -16.26 -6.20 24.92
CA ASP A 168 -16.27 -5.43 26.17
C ASP A 168 -17.17 -4.21 25.83
N ASP A 169 -18.37 -3.94 26.33
CA ASP A 169 -19.05 -4.23 27.58
C ASP A 169 -20.57 -4.40 27.29
N VAL A 170 -21.20 -5.49 27.74
CA VAL A 170 -22.64 -5.46 28.00
C VAL A 170 -22.84 -4.83 29.37
N ASP A 171 -22.85 -3.49 29.41
CA ASP A 171 -23.31 -2.77 30.58
C ASP A 171 -24.80 -3.09 30.78
N GLU A 172 -25.03 -3.79 31.88
CA GLU A 172 -26.29 -4.18 32.47
C GLU A 172 -27.20 -2.93 32.65
N VAL A 173 -28.36 -2.93 31.99
CA VAL A 173 -29.34 -1.84 32.10
C VAL A 173 -29.95 -1.84 33.50
N ASP A 174 -29.48 -0.93 34.38
CA ASP A 174 -30.16 -0.57 35.63
C ASP A 174 -31.22 0.51 35.37
N PRO A 175 -32.53 0.25 35.59
CA PRO A 175 -33.56 1.24 35.38
C PRO A 175 -33.75 2.08 36.65
N GLY A 176 -32.99 3.16 36.83
CA GLY A 176 -33.23 4.00 38.00
C GLY A 176 -32.42 5.29 38.15
N ARG A 177 -33.13 6.42 38.00
CA ARG A 177 -32.87 7.76 38.56
C ARG A 177 -31.99 8.72 37.74
N GLY A 178 -32.56 9.90 37.50
CA GLY A 178 -31.95 11.01 36.77
C GLY A 178 -31.12 11.98 37.61
N GLY A 179 -30.52 12.97 36.94
CA GLY A 179 -29.85 14.10 37.57
C GLY A 179 -28.73 14.73 36.74
N VAL A 180 -29.08 15.78 35.99
CA VAL A 180 -28.35 17.03 35.67
C VAL A 180 -26.81 17.09 35.78
N GLY A 181 -26.14 17.39 34.66
CA GLY A 181 -25.24 18.55 34.54
C GLY A 181 -23.71 18.37 34.54
N SER A 182 -23.08 18.96 33.48
CA SER A 182 -21.77 19.65 33.43
C SER A 182 -20.57 18.93 32.76
N SER A 183 -20.03 19.56 31.71
CA SER A 183 -18.70 19.34 31.10
C SER A 183 -17.67 20.35 31.66
N PRO A 184 -16.37 20.35 31.26
CA PRO A 184 -15.44 19.24 30.99
C PRO A 184 -14.12 19.39 31.80
N THR A 185 -13.27 18.36 31.84
CA THR A 185 -11.82 18.58 32.02
C THR A 185 -11.03 17.77 30.99
N ALA A 186 -10.09 18.47 30.35
CA ALA A 186 -9.13 17.93 29.41
C ALA A 186 -7.99 17.27 30.17
N SER A 187 -7.55 16.09 29.71
CA SER A 187 -6.18 15.63 29.90
C SER A 187 -5.79 14.85 28.66
N GLY A 188 -4.86 15.41 27.90
CA GLY A 188 -4.34 14.82 26.68
C GLY A 188 -3.39 13.66 26.98
N CYS A 189 -3.46 12.65 26.12
CA CYS A 189 -2.29 11.87 25.76
C CYS A 189 -2.38 11.60 24.26
N SER A 190 -1.67 12.43 23.49
CA SER A 190 -1.51 12.25 22.05
C SER A 190 -0.53 11.10 21.80
N ARG A 191 -0.96 10.04 21.12
CA ARG A 191 -0.05 9.15 20.41
C ARG A 191 -0.73 8.62 19.14
N ALA A 192 -0.17 9.05 18.02
CA ALA A 192 -0.19 8.46 16.68
C ALA A 192 -1.49 7.78 16.23
N MET A 193 -2.31 8.52 15.49
CA MET A 193 -3.19 7.93 14.48
C MET A 193 -2.30 7.35 13.37
N LYS A 194 -1.91 6.07 13.48
CA LYS A 194 -1.46 5.29 12.33
C LYS A 194 -2.71 5.05 11.48
N PHE A 195 -2.77 5.69 10.33
CA PHE A 195 -3.78 5.40 9.30
C PHE A 195 -3.45 4.01 8.74
N SER A 196 -4.02 2.97 9.33
CA SER A 196 -4.09 1.66 8.69
C SER A 196 -5.15 1.75 7.59
N ILE A 197 -4.72 1.99 6.37
CA ILE A 197 -5.57 1.81 5.20
C ILE A 197 -5.58 0.31 4.93
N SER A 198 -6.67 -0.35 5.32
CA SER A 198 -6.90 -1.78 5.08
C SER A 198 -7.09 -2.03 3.58
N ILE A 199 -6.66 -3.21 3.12
CA ILE A 199 -6.70 -3.81 1.77
C ILE A 199 -7.96 -3.48 0.94
N GLY A 200 -9.13 -3.27 1.57
CA GLY A 200 -10.36 -2.85 0.89
C GLY A 200 -10.36 -1.40 0.37
N SER A 201 -9.61 -0.50 1.01
CA SER A 201 -9.71 0.95 0.75
C SER A 201 -8.94 1.41 -0.49
N CYS A 202 -7.99 0.65 -1.03
CA CYS A 202 -7.20 1.11 -2.18
C CYS A 202 -8.06 1.14 -3.46
N SER A 203 -8.72 0.01 -3.75
CA SER A 203 -9.66 -0.16 -4.87
C SER A 203 -11.02 0.55 -4.67
N GLU A 204 -11.61 0.47 -3.46
CA GLU A 204 -12.94 1.06 -3.19
C GLU A 204 -12.92 2.59 -3.23
N ARG A 205 -11.82 3.24 -2.80
CA ARG A 205 -11.70 4.70 -2.80
C ARG A 205 -11.52 5.30 -4.19
N TRP A 206 -10.90 4.58 -5.11
CA TRP A 206 -10.68 5.06 -6.48
C TRP A 206 -11.93 4.85 -7.36
N THR A 207 -12.57 3.68 -7.26
CA THR A 207 -13.81 3.37 -8.01
C THR A 207 -14.99 4.26 -7.62
N THR A 208 -15.10 4.65 -6.35
CA THR A 208 -16.15 5.59 -5.90
C THR A 208 -15.85 7.04 -6.27
N ARG A 209 -14.59 7.47 -6.25
CA ARG A 209 -14.22 8.87 -6.54
C ARG A 209 -14.29 9.24 -8.02
N SER A 210 -13.92 8.35 -8.94
CA SER A 210 -13.94 8.67 -10.39
C SER A 210 -15.37 8.89 -10.93
N ARG A 211 -16.38 8.21 -10.37
CA ARG A 211 -17.79 8.40 -10.77
C ARG A 211 -18.41 9.71 -10.26
N SER A 212 -17.98 10.21 -9.10
CA SER A 212 -18.57 11.41 -8.50
C SER A 212 -17.91 12.70 -8.98
N ASP A 213 -16.60 12.70 -9.26
CA ASP A 213 -15.88 13.91 -9.66
C ASP A 213 -16.06 14.26 -11.16
N MET A 214 -16.41 13.31 -12.03
CA MET A 214 -16.70 13.57 -13.46
C MET A 214 -18.08 14.20 -13.74
N VAL A 215 -19.08 14.01 -12.86
CA VAL A 215 -20.42 14.62 -13.04
C VAL A 215 -20.41 16.11 -12.65
N ALA A 216 -19.47 16.54 -11.80
CA ALA A 216 -19.40 17.93 -11.33
C ALA A 216 -18.75 18.89 -12.34
N ILE A 217 -18.01 18.40 -13.34
CA ILE A 217 -17.27 19.24 -14.30
C ILE A 217 -18.10 19.54 -15.57
N SER A 218 -19.21 18.84 -15.82
CA SER A 218 -20.08 19.12 -16.99
C SER A 218 -21.19 20.14 -16.73
N SER A 219 -21.17 20.84 -15.60
CA SER A 219 -22.24 21.75 -15.17
C SER A 219 -21.73 23.12 -14.73
N THR A 220 -20.95 23.80 -15.57
CA THR A 220 -20.77 25.27 -15.55
C THR A 220 -20.39 25.78 -16.94
#